data_AF-A0A1E3XBF6-F1
#
_entry.id   AF-A0A1E3XBF6-F1
#
_cell.length_a   1.000
_cell.length_b   1.000
_cell.length_c   1.000
_cell.angle_alpha   90.00
_cell.angle_beta   90.00
_cell.angle_gamma   90.00
#
_symmetry.space_group_name_H-M   'P 1'
#
loop_
_entity.id
_entity.type
_entity.pdbx_description
1 polymer ?
#
loop_
_entity_poly.entity_id
_entity_poly.type
_entity_poly.pdbx_seq_one_letter_code
_entity_poly.pdbx_strand_id
1 'polypeptide(L)'
;MNKKLSLLASLENIYVFTYANIVKRASTIDVIWFNERKMPSYFFEVELTTDIYNSFIKFGELRDFYAKFYIISDVARKREYETKLDSNIFREIKSRIKFMSFDELAIIHTNSHKFFKTNILI
;
A
#
# COMPACT_ATOMS: atom_id res chain seq x y z
N MET A 1 14.78 2.87 -16.84
CA MET A 1 15.35 3.06 -15.48
C MET A 1 15.06 1.77 -14.70
N ASN A 2 16.06 0.90 -14.47
CA ASN A 2 15.88 -0.44 -13.86
C ASN A 2 16.54 -0.49 -12.45
N LYS A 3 16.05 0.31 -11.50
CA LYS A 3 16.48 0.18 -10.10
C LYS A 3 15.45 -0.66 -9.33
N LYS A 4 15.92 -1.61 -8.52
CA LYS A 4 15.04 -2.39 -7.63
C LYS A 4 14.36 -1.45 -6.63
N LEU A 5 13.06 -1.66 -6.41
CA LEU A 5 12.26 -0.87 -5.45
C LEU A 5 12.85 -0.90 -4.03
N SER A 6 13.52 -2.01 -3.67
CA SER A 6 14.23 -2.16 -2.39
C SER A 6 15.30 -1.10 -2.14
N LEU A 7 15.88 -0.50 -3.20
CA LEU A 7 16.86 0.58 -3.05
C LEU A 7 16.24 1.94 -2.67
N LEU A 8 14.91 2.04 -2.73
CA LEU A 8 14.14 3.22 -2.32
C LEU A 8 13.59 3.07 -0.90
N ALA A 9 13.71 1.89 -0.29
CA ALA A 9 13.28 1.67 1.08
C ALA A 9 14.23 2.38 2.06
N SER A 10 13.67 3.06 3.05
CA SER A 10 14.43 3.65 4.16
C SER A 10 14.82 2.62 5.24
N LEU A 11 14.21 1.44 5.18
CA LEU A 11 14.43 0.33 6.11
C LEU A 11 14.88 -0.89 5.32
N GLU A 12 15.90 -1.58 5.80
CA GLU A 12 16.34 -2.87 5.25
C GLU A 12 15.34 -3.99 5.60
N ASN A 13 14.80 -3.96 6.82
CA ASN A 13 13.83 -4.90 7.33
C ASN A 13 12.67 -4.15 7.99
N ILE A 14 11.44 -4.67 7.88
CA ILE A 14 10.29 -4.12 8.59
C ILE A 14 10.43 -4.31 10.11
N TYR A 15 9.78 -3.46 10.91
CA TYR A 15 9.78 -3.60 12.35
C TYR A 15 9.06 -4.88 12.81
N VAL A 16 9.45 -5.41 13.96
CA VAL A 16 8.72 -6.48 14.67
C VAL A 16 7.61 -5.86 15.51
N PHE A 17 6.57 -5.34 14.85
CA PHE A 17 5.51 -4.57 15.50
C PHE A 17 4.42 -5.43 16.16
N THR A 18 4.50 -6.76 16.02
CA THR A 18 3.50 -7.72 16.51
C THR A 18 4.06 -9.16 16.48
N TYR A 19 3.19 -10.17 16.59
CA TYR A 19 3.53 -11.60 16.46
C TYR A 19 4.18 -11.95 15.12
N ALA A 20 5.10 -12.92 15.16
CA ALA A 20 5.95 -13.28 14.02
C ALA A 20 5.17 -13.67 12.75
N ASN A 21 4.03 -14.34 12.88
CA ASN A 21 3.19 -14.72 11.74
C ASN A 21 2.57 -13.51 11.05
N ILE A 22 2.14 -12.50 11.81
CA ILE A 22 1.55 -11.28 11.26
C ILE A 22 2.65 -10.39 10.65
N VAL A 23 3.83 -10.30 11.29
CA VAL A 23 5.00 -9.64 10.70
C VAL A 23 5.39 -10.30 9.38
N LYS A 24 5.42 -11.64 9.35
CA LYS A 24 5.69 -12.41 8.11
C LYS A 24 4.65 -12.16 7.03
N ARG A 25 3.37 -12.02 7.39
CA ARG A 25 2.33 -11.62 6.41
C ARG A 25 2.61 -10.21 5.89
N ALA A 26 2.84 -9.26 6.78
CA ALA A 26 3.13 -7.87 6.41
C ALA A 26 4.37 -7.75 5.52
N SER A 27 5.41 -8.55 5.74
CA SER A 27 6.61 -8.53 4.88
C SER A 27 6.36 -9.00 3.43
N THR A 28 5.17 -9.52 3.12
CA THR A 28 4.75 -9.85 1.75
C THR A 28 4.03 -8.71 1.04
N ILE A 29 3.85 -7.57 1.73
CA ILE A 29 3.33 -6.33 1.15
C ILE A 29 4.46 -5.59 0.44
N ASP A 30 4.21 -5.09 -0.77
CA ASP A 30 5.23 -4.42 -1.58
C ASP A 30 5.81 -3.18 -0.91
N VAL A 31 4.95 -2.34 -0.33
CA VAL A 31 5.36 -1.12 0.39
C VAL A 31 4.54 -0.94 1.67
N ILE A 32 5.22 -0.62 2.76
CA ILE A 32 4.61 -0.30 4.04
C ILE A 32 5.18 1.02 4.54
N TRP A 33 4.31 1.92 4.97
CA TRP A 33 4.74 3.10 5.72
C TRP A 33 4.44 2.90 7.20
N PHE A 34 5.45 3.20 8.01
CA PHE A 34 5.36 3.18 9.45
C PHE A 34 5.21 4.61 9.97
N ASN A 35 4.40 4.78 11.01
CA ASN A 35 4.31 6.04 11.74
C ASN A 35 5.49 6.19 12.72
N GLU A 36 5.56 7.33 13.41
CA GLU A 36 6.59 7.64 14.41
C GLU A 36 6.68 6.61 15.55
N ARG A 37 5.57 5.92 15.83
CA ARG A 37 5.50 4.82 16.83
C ARG A 37 5.93 3.47 16.25
N LYS A 38 6.49 3.44 15.04
CA LYS A 38 6.92 2.22 14.32
C LYS A 38 5.77 1.23 14.05
N MET A 39 4.54 1.73 14.02
CA MET A 39 3.34 0.95 13.67
C MET A 39 2.98 1.19 12.21
N PRO A 40 2.51 0.16 11.47
CA PRO A 40 2.11 0.33 10.09
C PRO A 40 0.89 1.26 10.01
N SER A 41 0.96 2.25 9.13
CA SER A 41 -0.09 3.24 8.89
C SER A 41 -0.64 3.19 7.46
N TYR A 42 0.17 2.70 6.51
CA TYR A 42 -0.23 2.50 5.12
C TYR A 42 0.40 1.23 4.56
N PHE A 43 -0.37 0.50 3.75
CA PHE A 43 0.06 -0.67 3.01
C PHE A 43 -0.31 -0.49 1.54
N PHE A 44 0.61 -0.83 0.64
CA PHE A 44 0.43 -0.70 -0.81
C PHE A 44 0.83 -2.00 -1.50
N GLU A 45 -0.02 -2.43 -2.44
CA GLU A 45 0.24 -3.55 -3.35
C GLU A 45 0.18 -3.02 -4.79
N VAL A 46 1.21 -3.36 -5.58
CA VAL A 46 1.33 -2.94 -6.98
C VAL A 46 0.89 -4.09 -7.88
N GLU A 47 -0.33 -3.99 -8.40
CA GLU A 47 -0.98 -5.04 -9.17
C GLU A 47 -0.85 -4.76 -10.66
N LEU A 48 0.17 -5.35 -11.31
CA LEU A 48 0.37 -5.23 -12.77
C LEU A 48 -0.34 -6.35 -13.53
N THR A 49 0.11 -7.59 -13.30
CA THR A 49 -0.39 -8.81 -13.96
C THR A 49 -0.95 -9.83 -12.97
N THR A 50 -0.73 -9.60 -11.68
CA THR A 50 -1.16 -10.44 -10.56
C THR A 50 -2.62 -10.21 -10.19
N ASP A 51 -3.13 -11.04 -9.27
CA ASP A 51 -4.54 -11.07 -8.85
C ASP A 51 -4.79 -10.15 -7.64
N ILE A 52 -5.56 -9.08 -7.89
CA ILE A 52 -6.04 -8.11 -6.88
C ILE A 52 -6.72 -8.79 -5.69
N TYR A 53 -7.37 -9.94 -5.89
CA TYR A 53 -8.04 -10.67 -4.81
C TYR A 53 -7.06 -11.10 -3.72
N ASN A 54 -5.86 -11.56 -4.09
CA ASN A 54 -4.85 -11.99 -3.12
C ASN A 54 -4.39 -10.82 -2.26
N SER A 55 -4.27 -9.63 -2.84
CA SER A 55 -3.95 -8.40 -2.09
C SER A 55 -5.05 -8.03 -1.09
N PHE A 56 -6.32 -8.22 -1.43
CA PHE A 56 -7.40 -8.05 -0.45
C PHE A 56 -7.33 -9.04 0.70
N ILE A 57 -6.95 -10.30 0.43
CA ILE A 57 -6.74 -11.30 1.49
C ILE A 57 -5.60 -10.87 2.42
N LYS A 58 -4.47 -10.42 1.86
CA LYS A 58 -3.35 -9.88 2.67
C LYS A 58 -3.82 -8.72 3.57
N PHE A 59 -4.62 -7.80 3.03
CA PHE A 59 -5.18 -6.68 3.80
C PHE A 59 -6.17 -7.13 4.88
N GLY A 60 -6.98 -8.16 4.60
CA GLY A 60 -7.88 -8.78 5.58
C GLY A 60 -7.13 -9.35 6.78
N GLU A 61 -6.00 -10.02 6.56
CA GLU A 61 -5.15 -10.54 7.64
C GLU A 61 -4.45 -9.44 8.45
N LEU A 62 -4.36 -8.21 7.91
CA LEU A 62 -3.74 -7.05 8.55
C LEU A 62 -4.77 -6.03 9.05
N ARG A 63 -6.06 -6.40 9.09
CA ARG A 63 -7.18 -5.50 9.41
C ARG A 63 -7.12 -4.89 10.81
N ASP A 64 -6.45 -5.55 11.75
CA ASP A 64 -6.38 -5.12 13.15
C ASP A 64 -5.50 -3.87 13.33
N PHE A 65 -4.68 -3.53 12.34
CA PHE A 65 -3.96 -2.26 12.30
C PHE A 65 -4.87 -1.15 11.80
N TYR A 66 -4.84 0.00 12.48
CA TYR A 66 -5.51 1.22 12.02
C TYR A 66 -4.70 1.85 10.87
N ALA A 67 -4.74 1.19 9.71
CA ALA A 67 -4.02 1.54 8.51
C ALA A 67 -4.96 1.70 7.31
N LYS A 68 -4.47 2.41 6.29
CA LYS A 68 -5.12 2.49 4.97
C LYS A 68 -4.44 1.51 4.02
N PHE A 69 -5.24 0.88 3.16
CA PHE A 69 -4.78 -0.09 2.18
C PHE A 69 -4.95 0.47 0.77
N TYR A 70 -3.95 0.26 -0.09
CA TYR A 70 -3.96 0.78 -1.45
C TYR A 70 -3.62 -0.31 -2.46
N ILE A 71 -4.48 -0.45 -3.47
CA ILE A 71 -4.14 -1.17 -4.70
C ILE A 71 -3.67 -0.13 -5.71
N ILE A 72 -2.44 -0.27 -6.17
CA ILE A 72 -1.85 0.55 -7.22
C ILE A 72 -1.87 -0.26 -8.51
N SER A 73 -2.58 0.21 -9.54
CA SER A 73 -2.73 -0.56 -10.78
C SER A 73 -3.06 0.33 -11.99
N ASP A 74 -3.18 -0.29 -13.16
CA ASP A 74 -3.67 0.37 -14.36
C ASP A 74 -5.16 0.70 -14.21
N VAL A 75 -5.59 1.87 -14.67
CA VAL A 75 -6.98 2.33 -14.58
C VAL A 75 -7.98 1.35 -15.21
N ALA A 76 -7.56 0.60 -16.24
CA ALA A 76 -8.38 -0.44 -16.87
C ALA A 76 -8.78 -1.55 -15.88
N ARG A 77 -8.01 -1.76 -14.81
CA ARG A 77 -8.28 -2.76 -13.76
C ARG A 77 -9.20 -2.26 -12.65
N LYS A 78 -9.61 -0.99 -12.67
CA LYS A 78 -10.50 -0.41 -11.65
C LYS A 78 -11.82 -1.17 -11.51
N ARG A 79 -12.42 -1.59 -12.63
CA ARG A 79 -13.67 -2.37 -12.61
C ARG A 79 -13.48 -3.74 -11.95
N GLU A 80 -12.34 -4.38 -12.19
CA GLU A 80 -11.98 -5.66 -11.56
C GLU A 80 -11.85 -5.49 -10.04
N TYR A 81 -11.14 -4.43 -9.61
CA TYR A 81 -11.02 -4.03 -8.22
C TYR A 81 -12.38 -3.84 -7.56
N GLU A 82 -13.27 -3.04 -8.15
CA GLU A 82 -14.61 -2.75 -7.61
C GLU A 82 -15.44 -4.04 -7.47
N THR A 83 -15.45 -4.87 -8.53
CA THR A 83 -16.21 -6.12 -8.55
C THR A 83 -15.74 -7.10 -7.48
N LYS A 84 -14.42 -7.26 -7.31
CA LYS A 84 -13.86 -8.18 -6.31
C LYS A 84 -14.04 -7.66 -4.88
N LEU A 85 -13.94 -6.35 -4.69
CA LEU A 85 -14.07 -5.72 -3.37
C LEU A 85 -15.51 -5.74 -2.84
N ASP A 86 -16.50 -5.82 -3.74
CA ASP A 86 -17.92 -5.96 -3.37
C ASP A 86 -18.24 -7.29 -2.66
N SER A 87 -17.32 -8.25 -2.66
CA SER A 87 -17.47 -9.48 -1.89
C SER A 87 -17.67 -9.21 -0.39
N ASN A 88 -18.61 -9.95 0.19
CA ASN A 88 -19.00 -9.82 1.59
C ASN A 88 -17.86 -10.13 2.58
N ILE A 89 -16.85 -10.87 2.13
CA ILE A 89 -15.67 -11.24 2.93
C ILE A 89 -14.84 -10.01 3.31
N PHE A 90 -14.87 -8.95 2.49
CA PHE A 90 -14.10 -7.73 2.71
C PHE A 90 -14.88 -6.60 3.37
N ARG A 91 -16.13 -6.85 3.81
CA ARG A 91 -17.05 -5.81 4.33
C ARG A 91 -16.42 -4.94 5.43
N GLU A 92 -15.68 -5.55 6.34
CA GLU A 92 -15.05 -4.86 7.49
C GLU A 92 -13.86 -3.97 7.11
N ILE A 93 -13.25 -4.21 5.94
CA ILE A 93 -12.06 -3.47 5.50
C ILE A 93 -12.31 -2.62 4.26
N LYS A 94 -13.42 -2.83 3.55
CA LYS A 94 -13.74 -2.20 2.27
C LYS A 94 -13.59 -0.68 2.28
N SER A 95 -14.01 -0.01 3.35
CA SER A 95 -13.88 1.45 3.50
C SER A 95 -12.44 1.94 3.64
N ARG A 96 -11.51 1.04 3.99
CA ARG A 96 -10.08 1.32 4.17
C ARG A 96 -9.24 0.94 2.96
N ILE A 97 -9.77 0.17 2.01
CA ILE A 97 -9.10 -0.16 0.76
C ILE A 97 -9.41 0.91 -0.29
N LYS A 98 -8.37 1.40 -0.96
CA LYS A 98 -8.48 2.40 -2.00
C LYS A 98 -7.76 1.93 -3.26
N PHE A 99 -8.34 2.26 -4.40
CA PHE A 99 -7.67 2.13 -5.69
C PHE A 99 -6.90 3.43 -6.00
N MET A 100 -5.71 3.30 -6.56
CA MET A 100 -4.92 4.41 -7.09
C MET A 100 -4.31 3.98 -8.43
N SER A 101 -4.53 4.77 -9.47
CA SER A 101 -3.90 4.55 -10.76
C SER A 101 -2.42 4.96 -10.76
N PHE A 102 -1.63 4.42 -11.68
CA PHE A 102 -0.25 4.88 -11.88
C PHE A 102 -0.16 6.38 -12.18
N ASP A 103 -1.12 6.92 -12.92
CA ASP A 103 -1.19 8.35 -13.24
C ASP A 103 -1.42 9.20 -11.99
N GLU A 104 -2.38 8.81 -11.13
CA GLU A 104 -2.62 9.47 -9.84
C GLU A 104 -1.38 9.41 -8.94
N LEU A 105 -0.70 8.25 -8.89
CA LEU A 105 0.54 8.10 -8.15
C LEU A 105 1.64 9.04 -8.66
N ALA A 106 1.79 9.16 -9.98
CA ALA A 106 2.77 10.06 -10.60
C ALA A 106 2.50 11.54 -10.27
N ILE A 107 1.21 11.93 -10.24
CA ILE A 107 0.78 13.28 -9.82
C ILE A 107 1.14 13.51 -8.36
N ILE A 108 0.82 12.57 -7.47
CA ILE A 108 1.13 12.67 -6.04
C ILE A 108 2.64 12.80 -5.82
N HIS A 109 3.44 11.98 -6.49
CA HIS A 109 4.90 12.06 -6.42
C HIS A 109 5.42 13.43 -6.86
N THR A 110 4.92 13.94 -8.00
CA THR A 110 5.30 15.25 -8.54
C THR A 110 4.94 16.39 -7.59
N ASN A 111 3.74 16.36 -7.03
CA ASN A 111 3.26 17.39 -6.12
C ASN A 111 3.98 17.34 -4.76
N SER A 112 4.24 16.14 -4.24
CA SER A 112 5.03 15.95 -3.02
C SER A 112 6.43 16.51 -3.20
N HIS A 113 7.10 16.19 -4.31
CA HIS A 113 8.43 16.72 -4.63
C HIS A 113 8.44 18.25 -4.73
N LYS A 114 7.42 18.85 -5.36
CA LYS A 114 7.26 20.31 -5.41
C LYS A 114 7.09 20.90 -4.00
N PHE A 115 6.20 20.31 -3.19
CA PHE A 115 5.96 20.76 -1.81
C PHE A 115 7.22 20.71 -0.94
N PHE A 116 7.97 19.61 -0.98
CA PHE A 116 9.23 19.48 -0.24
C PHE A 116 10.29 20.47 -0.75
N LYS A 117 10.37 20.73 -2.05
CA LYS A 117 11.29 21.75 -2.59
C LYS A 117 10.93 23.17 -2.15
N THR A 118 9.64 23.51 -2.07
CA THR A 118 9.20 24.84 -1.67
C THR A 118 9.36 25.08 -0.17
N ASN A 119 9.24 24.05 0.66
CA ASN A 119 9.28 24.16 2.13
C ASN A 119 10.65 23.85 2.77
N ILE A 120 11.69 23.54 1.97
CA ILE A 120 13.08 23.38 2.43
C ILE A 120 13.93 24.63 2.06
N LEU A 121 13.34 25.65 1.44
CA LEU A 121 13.93 26.98 1.23
C LEU A 121 13.35 28.00 2.22
N ILE A 122 13.48 27.73 3.52
CA ILE A 122 13.38 28.72 4.62
C ILE A 122 14.45 28.38 5.64
#